data_AF-A0A1S3MHF6-F1
#
_entry.id   AF-A0A1S3MHF6-F1
#
_cell.length_a   1.000
_cell.length_b   1.000
_cell.length_c   1.000
_cell.angle_alpha   90.00
_cell.angle_beta   90.00
_cell.angle_gamma   90.00
#
_symmetry.space_group_name_H-M   'P 1'
#
loop_
_entity.id
_entity.type
_entity.pdbx_description
1 polymer ?
#
loop_
_entity_poly.entity_id
_entity_poly.type
_entity_poly.pdbx_seq_one_letter_code
_entity_poly.pdbx_strand_id
1 'polypeptide(L)'
;MGGYCGYLATMAGLAAGADAAYIYEDKFGIRDLEMNVEHLVQKMKTDVKRGLILRNEKCNANYTTDFIFALYSEEGKGVFDCRKNILGHMQQGGTPTPFDRNFGTKMGSKAVLWLTEKLKEVYRHGRIFANTPDSACVLGMRKRALTFQPLAELNEQTDFEHRIPKTSWWLKLRPIMKILAKYNISLDTSEHAHMEHVIKKRVSMPAPLMKKHKEEVEEEEE
;
A
#
# COMPACT_ATOMS: atom_id res chain seq x y z
N MET A 1 15.22 -5.58 -6.48
CA MET A 1 14.90 -4.15 -6.32
C MET A 1 14.04 -3.93 -5.10
N GLY A 2 13.79 -2.66 -4.79
CA GLY A 2 13.00 -2.22 -3.65
C GLY A 2 13.83 -1.81 -2.44
N GLY A 3 15.16 -2.02 -2.43
CA GLY A 3 15.98 -1.72 -1.26
C GLY A 3 15.41 -2.43 -0.03
N TYR A 4 15.22 -1.71 1.08
CA TYR A 4 14.56 -2.20 2.30
C TYR A 4 13.02 -2.13 2.26
N CYS A 5 12.43 -1.66 1.16
CA CYS A 5 10.98 -1.58 0.97
C CYS A 5 10.45 -2.82 0.24
N GLY A 6 9.67 -3.62 0.94
CA GLY A 6 9.01 -4.83 0.49
C GLY A 6 7.74 -4.63 -0.32
N TYR A 7 7.34 -3.38 -0.60
CA TYR A 7 6.12 -3.07 -1.37
C TYR A 7 6.05 -3.84 -2.69
N LEU A 8 7.13 -3.74 -3.50
CA LEU A 8 7.17 -4.38 -4.81
C LEU A 8 7.03 -5.90 -4.72
N ALA A 9 7.77 -6.54 -3.80
CA ALA A 9 7.70 -7.99 -3.60
C ALA A 9 6.34 -8.45 -3.08
N THR A 10 5.72 -7.67 -2.17
CA THR A 10 4.40 -8.00 -1.62
C THR A 10 3.31 -7.86 -2.67
N MET A 11 3.28 -6.76 -3.42
CA MET A 11 2.27 -6.53 -4.45
C MET A 11 2.44 -7.47 -5.64
N ALA A 12 3.68 -7.74 -6.07
CA ALA A 12 3.95 -8.72 -7.10
C ALA A 12 3.55 -10.13 -6.64
N GLY A 13 3.79 -10.47 -5.37
CA GLY A 13 3.41 -11.76 -4.79
C GLY A 13 1.90 -11.95 -4.78
N LEU A 14 1.17 -10.92 -4.36
CA LEU A 14 -0.29 -10.92 -4.38
C LEU A 14 -0.85 -11.04 -5.80
N ALA A 15 -0.29 -10.30 -6.76
CA ALA A 15 -0.75 -10.31 -8.15
C ALA A 15 -0.42 -11.63 -8.89
N ALA A 16 0.73 -12.23 -8.58
CA ALA A 16 1.19 -13.47 -9.24
C ALA A 16 0.76 -14.75 -8.50
N GLY A 17 0.15 -14.63 -7.32
CA GLY A 17 -0.19 -15.78 -6.48
C GLY A 17 1.06 -16.52 -5.96
N ALA A 18 2.09 -15.77 -5.55
CA ALA A 18 3.32 -16.34 -5.03
C ALA A 18 3.09 -17.12 -3.72
N ASP A 19 3.79 -18.24 -3.56
CA ASP A 19 3.75 -19.10 -2.38
C ASP A 19 4.43 -18.44 -1.18
N ALA A 20 5.45 -17.62 -1.41
CA ALA A 20 6.06 -16.82 -0.35
C ALA A 20 6.64 -15.53 -0.92
N ALA A 21 6.65 -14.48 -0.11
CA ALA A 21 7.35 -13.24 -0.42
C ALA A 21 8.16 -12.75 0.79
N TYR A 22 9.49 -12.81 0.69
CA TYR A 22 10.42 -12.39 1.73
C TYR A 22 10.74 -10.90 1.60
N ILE A 23 10.51 -10.15 2.68
CA ILE A 23 10.70 -8.69 2.73
C ILE A 23 11.46 -8.27 3.99
N TYR A 24 11.89 -7.02 4.07
CA TYR A 24 12.68 -6.54 5.21
C TYR A 24 11.81 -6.24 6.42
N GLU A 25 10.59 -5.76 6.17
CA GLU A 25 9.62 -5.32 7.18
C GLU A 25 8.99 -6.48 7.95
N ASP A 26 9.00 -7.69 7.39
CA ASP A 26 8.47 -8.91 7.97
C ASP A 26 9.64 -9.85 8.26
N LYS A 27 10.09 -9.88 9.52
CA LYS A 27 11.27 -10.65 9.91
C LYS A 27 10.96 -12.15 9.85
N PHE A 28 11.90 -12.90 9.29
CA PHE A 28 11.80 -14.35 9.15
C PHE A 28 13.12 -15.01 9.52
N GLY A 29 13.03 -16.21 10.09
CA GLY A 29 14.15 -17.07 10.44
C GLY A 29 14.19 -18.36 9.63
N ILE A 30 15.11 -19.25 9.99
CA ILE A 30 15.28 -20.54 9.31
C ILE A 30 14.03 -21.42 9.40
N ARG A 31 13.32 -21.38 10.54
CA ARG A 31 12.08 -22.15 10.75
C ARG A 31 10.95 -21.70 9.82
N ASP A 32 10.87 -20.40 9.53
CA ASP A 32 9.89 -19.89 8.57
C ASP A 32 10.21 -20.34 7.15
N LEU A 33 11.51 -20.39 6.80
CA LEU A 33 11.95 -20.90 5.49
C LEU A 33 11.63 -22.39 5.35
N GLU A 34 11.95 -23.19 6.35
CA GLU A 34 11.65 -24.63 6.41
C GLU A 34 10.14 -24.87 6.24
N MET A 35 9.30 -24.18 7.02
CA MET A 35 7.84 -24.26 6.90
C MET A 35 7.34 -23.90 5.49
N ASN A 36 7.92 -22.87 4.86
CA ASN A 36 7.52 -22.48 3.49
C ASN A 36 7.98 -23.52 2.45
N VAL A 37 9.12 -24.19 2.66
CA VAL A 37 9.55 -25.30 1.79
C VAL A 37 8.62 -26.48 1.95
N GLU A 38 8.33 -26.90 3.18
CA GLU A 38 7.41 -28.00 3.46
C GLU A 38 6.03 -27.74 2.85
N HIS A 39 5.50 -26.52 3.01
CA HIS A 39 4.26 -26.10 2.39
C HIS A 39 4.29 -26.27 0.88
N LEU A 40 5.38 -25.84 0.23
CA LEU A 40 5.54 -25.98 -1.22
C LEU A 40 5.65 -27.45 -1.64
N VAL A 41 6.36 -28.28 -0.88
CA VAL A 41 6.45 -29.74 -1.11
C VAL A 41 5.07 -30.37 -1.05
N GLN A 42 4.26 -30.06 -0.04
CA GLN A 42 2.91 -30.58 0.08
C GLN A 42 2.01 -30.11 -1.07
N LYS A 43 2.15 -28.84 -1.47
CA LYS A 43 1.40 -28.28 -2.61
C LYS A 43 1.75 -28.99 -3.92
N MET A 44 3.03 -29.29 -4.17
CA MET A 44 3.49 -30.00 -5.38
C MET A 44 3.06 -31.47 -5.45
N LYS A 45 2.71 -32.10 -4.32
CA LYS A 45 2.11 -33.44 -4.30
C LYS A 45 0.65 -33.46 -4.73
N THR A 46 0.00 -32.29 -4.81
CA THR A 46 -1.37 -32.15 -5.31
C THR A 46 -1.35 -31.87 -6.82
N ASP A 47 -2.36 -31.16 -7.36
CA ASP A 47 -2.43 -30.83 -8.80
C ASP A 47 -1.64 -29.56 -9.17
N VAL A 48 -0.99 -28.91 -8.19
CA VAL A 48 -0.16 -27.73 -8.43
C VAL A 48 1.20 -28.15 -8.98
N LYS A 49 1.57 -27.60 -10.14
CA LYS A 49 2.81 -27.97 -10.84
C LYS A 49 3.91 -26.91 -10.79
N ARG A 50 3.64 -25.73 -10.21
CA ARG A 50 4.57 -24.60 -10.18
C ARG A 50 4.46 -23.87 -8.86
N GLY A 51 5.62 -23.51 -8.32
CA GLY A 51 5.76 -22.62 -7.18
C GLY A 51 6.45 -21.32 -7.57
N LEU A 52 6.11 -20.23 -6.89
CA LEU A 52 6.76 -18.95 -7.06
C LEU A 52 7.13 -18.36 -5.71
N ILE A 53 8.41 -18.06 -5.53
CA ILE A 53 8.95 -17.42 -4.33
C ILE A 53 9.53 -16.07 -4.74
N LEU A 54 9.11 -15.01 -4.06
CA LEU A 54 9.63 -13.67 -4.28
C LEU A 54 10.54 -13.26 -3.12
N ARG A 55 11.65 -12.61 -3.44
CA ARG A 55 12.58 -12.10 -2.45
C ARG A 55 12.94 -10.66 -2.76
N ASN A 56 12.63 -9.76 -1.84
CA ASN A 56 13.11 -8.38 -1.89
C ASN A 56 14.65 -8.35 -1.70
N GLU A 57 15.28 -7.34 -2.31
CA GLU A 57 16.74 -7.26 -2.44
C GLU A 57 17.49 -7.15 -1.11
N LYS A 58 16.96 -6.39 -0.14
CA LYS A 58 17.57 -6.20 1.18
C LYS A 58 16.72 -6.76 2.31
N CYS A 59 15.97 -7.84 2.05
CA CYS A 59 15.14 -8.48 3.08
C CYS A 59 15.96 -9.00 4.26
N ASN A 60 17.14 -9.56 3.98
CA ASN A 60 18.08 -10.10 4.95
C ASN A 60 19.49 -10.14 4.31
N ALA A 61 20.53 -9.90 5.10
CA ALA A 61 21.92 -9.90 4.64
C ALA A 61 22.47 -11.31 4.37
N ASN A 62 22.08 -12.30 5.19
CA ASN A 62 22.61 -13.65 5.15
C ASN A 62 21.72 -14.59 4.34
N TYR A 63 20.40 -14.39 4.37
CA TYR A 63 19.46 -15.13 3.53
C TYR A 63 19.41 -14.52 2.12
N THR A 64 20.51 -14.75 1.39
CA THR A 64 20.68 -14.31 0.00
C THR A 64 19.79 -15.13 -0.93
N THR A 65 19.61 -14.65 -2.16
CA THR A 65 18.93 -15.43 -3.20
C THR A 65 19.60 -16.79 -3.44
N ASP A 66 20.93 -16.85 -3.32
CA ASP A 66 21.69 -18.09 -3.50
C ASP A 66 21.48 -19.06 -2.34
N PHE A 67 21.46 -18.55 -1.10
CA PHE A 67 21.14 -19.37 0.06
C PHE A 67 19.72 -19.94 -0.02
N ILE A 68 18.72 -19.10 -0.30
CA ILE A 68 17.32 -19.55 -0.43
C ILE A 68 17.19 -20.56 -1.56
N PHE A 69 17.86 -20.34 -2.69
CA PHE A 69 17.88 -21.28 -3.79
C PHE A 69 18.47 -22.64 -3.39
N ALA A 70 19.63 -22.65 -2.72
CA ALA A 70 20.27 -23.88 -2.27
C ALA A 70 19.39 -24.63 -1.25
N LEU A 71 18.83 -23.90 -0.29
CA LEU A 71 17.91 -24.45 0.72
C LEU A 71 16.69 -25.12 0.08
N TYR A 72 15.98 -24.42 -0.81
CA TYR A 72 14.81 -24.98 -1.48
C TYR A 72 15.17 -26.14 -2.41
N SER A 73 16.35 -26.14 -3.02
CA SER A 73 16.80 -27.23 -3.89
C SER A 73 17.08 -28.50 -3.09
N GLU A 74 17.73 -28.37 -1.93
CA GLU A 74 18.07 -29.50 -1.06
C GLU A 74 16.82 -30.03 -0.33
N GLU A 75 16.09 -29.15 0.37
CA GLU A 75 14.93 -29.53 1.16
C GLU A 75 13.70 -29.91 0.30
N GLY A 76 13.73 -29.56 -0.99
CA GLY A 76 12.76 -30.06 -1.97
C GLY A 76 12.85 -31.58 -2.20
N LYS A 77 13.97 -32.23 -1.83
CA LYS A 77 14.18 -33.70 -1.84
C LYS A 77 13.70 -34.39 -3.12
N GLY A 78 13.92 -33.75 -4.27
CA GLY A 78 13.55 -34.26 -5.59
C GLY A 78 12.05 -34.19 -5.93
N VAL A 79 11.21 -33.59 -5.08
CA VAL A 79 9.78 -33.35 -5.38
C VAL A 79 9.62 -32.26 -6.43
N PHE A 80 10.52 -31.27 -6.44
CA PHE A 80 10.57 -30.22 -7.44
C PHE A 80 12.01 -29.77 -7.70
N ASP A 81 12.22 -29.25 -8.91
CA ASP A 81 13.45 -28.53 -9.24
C ASP A 81 13.30 -27.04 -8.97
N CYS A 82 14.39 -26.41 -8.52
CA CYS A 82 14.45 -24.97 -8.29
C CYS A 82 15.18 -24.24 -9.41
N ARG A 83 14.79 -23.00 -9.65
CA ARG A 83 15.54 -22.05 -10.47
C ARG A 83 15.51 -20.67 -9.81
N LYS A 84 16.65 -19.99 -9.78
CA LYS A 84 16.74 -18.60 -9.35
C LYS A 84 16.73 -17.65 -10.55
N ASN A 85 16.06 -16.52 -10.42
CA ASN A 85 16.08 -15.45 -11.40
C ASN A 85 16.19 -14.09 -10.70
N ILE A 86 17.23 -13.33 -11.04
CA ILE A 86 17.41 -11.95 -10.57
C ILE A 86 17.14 -11.05 -11.76
N LEU A 87 15.94 -10.45 -11.79
CA LEU A 87 15.48 -9.60 -12.90
C LEU A 87 16.38 -8.37 -13.13
N GLY A 88 17.09 -7.92 -12.10
CA GLY A 88 17.96 -6.74 -12.17
C GLY A 88 17.20 -5.49 -12.61
N HIS A 89 17.82 -4.70 -13.50
CA HIS A 89 17.31 -3.41 -13.97
C HIS A 89 16.07 -3.53 -14.87
N MET A 90 15.73 -4.72 -15.37
CA MET A 90 14.50 -4.93 -16.14
C MET A 90 13.23 -4.56 -15.36
N GLN A 91 13.32 -4.56 -14.03
CA GLN A 91 12.25 -4.10 -13.13
C GLN A 91 11.93 -2.60 -13.25
N GLN A 92 12.82 -1.77 -13.81
CA GLN A 92 12.51 -0.38 -14.13
C GLN A 92 11.52 -0.25 -15.30
N GLY A 93 11.29 -1.34 -16.02
CA GLY A 93 10.48 -1.38 -17.22
C GLY A 93 11.21 -0.82 -18.44
N GLY A 94 10.46 -0.69 -19.53
CA GLY A 94 10.92 -0.02 -20.75
C GLY A 94 10.12 1.25 -20.96
N THR A 95 9.02 1.14 -21.73
CA THR A 95 8.10 2.27 -21.89
C THR A 95 7.13 2.33 -20.70
N PRO A 96 6.92 3.51 -20.07
CA PRO A 96 6.04 3.65 -18.91
C PRO A 96 4.61 3.20 -19.23
N THR A 97 3.92 2.65 -18.23
CA THR A 97 2.55 2.17 -18.37
C THR A 97 1.56 3.33 -18.62
N PRO A 98 0.37 3.08 -19.20
CA PRO A 98 -0.66 4.12 -19.31
C PRO A 98 -1.05 4.73 -17.96
N PHE A 99 -1.00 3.94 -16.88
CA PHE A 99 -1.23 4.43 -15.52
C PHE A 99 -0.16 5.44 -15.12
N ASP A 100 1.12 5.09 -15.24
CA ASP A 100 2.23 5.96 -14.84
C ASP A 100 2.27 7.25 -15.67
N ARG A 101 1.98 7.17 -16.97
CA ARG A 101 1.90 8.36 -17.84
C ARG A 101 0.80 9.32 -17.39
N ASN A 102 -0.41 8.80 -17.20
CA ASN A 102 -1.54 9.62 -16.75
C ASN A 102 -1.32 10.17 -15.34
N PHE A 103 -0.78 9.36 -14.44
CA PHE A 103 -0.50 9.75 -13.07
C PHE A 103 0.59 10.83 -13.00
N GLY A 104 1.66 10.68 -13.78
CA GLY A 104 2.71 11.68 -13.93
C GLY A 104 2.17 13.03 -14.40
N THR A 105 1.33 13.04 -15.45
CA THR A 105 0.67 14.27 -15.93
C THR A 105 -0.21 14.91 -14.86
N LYS A 106 -1.00 14.10 -14.12
CA LYS A 106 -1.85 14.60 -13.03
C LYS A 106 -1.03 15.21 -11.89
N MET A 107 0.05 14.55 -11.47
CA MET A 107 0.94 15.05 -10.42
C MET A 107 1.66 16.32 -10.86
N GLY A 108 2.17 16.36 -12.09
CA GLY A 108 2.83 17.54 -12.66
C GLY A 108 1.89 18.74 -12.74
N SER A 109 0.68 18.56 -13.29
CA SER A 109 -0.32 19.61 -13.35
C SER A 109 -0.67 20.15 -11.96
N LYS A 110 -0.89 19.26 -10.99
CA LYS A 110 -1.20 19.67 -9.61
C LYS A 110 -0.05 20.39 -8.92
N ALA A 111 1.19 19.97 -9.17
CA ALA A 111 2.39 20.64 -8.63
C ALA A 111 2.52 22.06 -9.16
N VAL A 112 2.29 22.30 -10.46
CA VAL A 112 2.36 23.64 -11.07
C VAL A 112 1.25 24.54 -10.54
N LEU A 113 0.02 24.03 -10.40
CA LEU A 113 -1.09 24.78 -9.81
C LEU A 113 -0.78 25.22 -8.38
N TRP A 114 -0.33 24.27 -7.54
CA TRP A 114 0.06 24.56 -6.17
C TRP A 114 1.22 25.56 -6.08
N LEU A 115 2.24 25.43 -6.93
CA LEU A 115 3.36 26.36 -6.97
C LEU A 115 2.89 27.78 -7.34
N THR A 116 1.99 27.90 -8.32
CA THR A 116 1.45 29.19 -8.76
C THR A 116 0.63 29.86 -7.65
N GLU A 117 -0.20 29.10 -6.96
CA GLU A 117 -0.97 29.57 -5.80
C GLU A 117 -0.03 30.00 -4.67
N LYS A 118 0.94 29.15 -4.30
CA LYS A 118 1.91 29.46 -3.25
C LYS A 118 2.74 30.69 -3.55
N LEU A 119 3.21 30.88 -4.79
CA LEU A 119 3.94 32.09 -5.17
C LEU A 119 3.13 33.37 -4.95
N LYS A 120 1.82 33.35 -5.23
CA LYS A 120 0.94 34.50 -4.96
C LYS A 120 0.75 34.74 -3.46
N GLU A 121 0.69 33.68 -2.66
CA GLU A 121 0.54 33.78 -1.20
C GLU A 121 1.79 34.35 -0.51
N VAL A 122 2.97 33.90 -0.93
CA VAL A 122 4.26 34.25 -0.30
C VAL A 122 4.83 35.57 -0.84
N TYR A 123 4.44 36.00 -2.04
CA TYR A 123 4.90 37.27 -2.61
C TYR A 123 4.09 38.45 -2.08
N ARG A 124 4.73 39.32 -1.29
CA ARG A 124 4.10 40.53 -0.73
C ARG A 124 5.06 41.71 -0.79
N HIS A 125 4.59 42.84 -1.31
CA HIS A 125 5.34 44.10 -1.36
C HIS A 125 6.77 43.98 -1.95
N GLY A 126 6.93 43.22 -3.05
CA GLY A 126 8.23 43.05 -3.71
C GLY A 126 9.18 42.08 -3.02
N ARG A 127 8.72 41.35 -1.99
CA ARG A 127 9.51 40.37 -1.23
C ARG A 127 8.80 39.03 -1.15
N ILE A 128 9.58 37.96 -0.97
CA ILE A 128 9.09 36.58 -0.86
C ILE A 128 9.19 36.13 0.61
N PHE A 129 8.08 35.66 1.17
CA PHE A 129 7.99 35.18 2.55
C PHE A 129 7.58 33.70 2.58
N ALA A 130 8.55 32.80 2.41
CA ALA A 130 8.35 31.35 2.37
C ALA A 130 8.77 30.66 3.68
N ASN A 131 8.45 31.28 4.83
CA ASN A 131 8.88 30.85 6.16
C ASN A 131 7.92 29.87 6.86
N THR A 132 6.80 29.54 6.24
CA THR A 132 5.82 28.58 6.78
C THR A 132 6.20 27.15 6.38
N PRO A 133 5.92 26.13 7.22
CA PRO A 133 6.27 24.73 6.91
C PRO A 133 5.64 24.21 5.61
N ASP A 134 4.49 24.76 5.22
CA ASP A 134 3.78 24.41 3.99
C ASP A 134 4.40 25.03 2.73
N SER A 135 5.48 25.81 2.82
CA SER A 135 6.22 26.31 1.67
C SER A 135 7.10 25.23 1.01
N ALA A 136 7.49 24.20 1.79
CA ALA A 136 8.31 23.07 1.34
C ALA A 136 7.56 21.75 1.59
N CYS A 137 6.86 21.27 0.57
CA CYS A 137 6.00 20.09 0.65
C CYS A 137 6.41 18.98 -0.32
N VAL A 138 6.04 17.74 0.00
CA VAL A 138 6.02 16.61 -0.92
C VAL A 138 4.60 16.38 -1.40
N LEU A 139 4.41 16.30 -2.72
CA LEU A 139 3.16 15.87 -3.32
C LEU A 139 3.08 14.34 -3.27
N GLY A 140 2.13 13.82 -2.50
CA GLY A 140 1.87 12.39 -2.39
C GLY A 140 0.42 12.03 -2.67
N MET A 141 0.14 10.73 -2.75
CA MET A 141 -1.23 10.20 -2.83
C MET A 141 -1.58 9.51 -1.53
N ARG A 142 -2.64 9.97 -0.86
CA ARG A 142 -3.24 9.31 0.30
C ARG A 142 -4.63 8.82 -0.09
N LYS A 143 -4.82 7.49 -0.08
CA LYS A 143 -6.05 6.83 -0.56
C LYS A 143 -6.37 7.24 -2.01
N ARG A 144 -7.35 8.14 -2.21
CA ARG A 144 -7.79 8.64 -3.52
C ARG A 144 -7.47 10.12 -3.75
N ALA A 145 -6.84 10.79 -2.79
CA ALA A 145 -6.54 12.21 -2.86
C ALA A 145 -5.04 12.46 -3.05
N LEU A 146 -4.71 13.39 -3.93
CA LEU A 146 -3.37 13.97 -4.02
C LEU A 146 -3.25 15.07 -2.96
N THR A 147 -2.27 14.98 -2.09
CA THR A 147 -2.08 15.88 -0.94
C THR A 147 -0.65 16.39 -0.89
N PHE A 148 -0.49 17.67 -0.59
CA PHE A 148 0.82 18.26 -0.26
C PHE A 148 1.04 18.09 1.24
N GLN A 149 2.16 17.51 1.63
CA GLN A 149 2.53 17.35 3.02
C GLN A 149 3.85 18.06 3.31
N PRO A 150 3.93 18.91 4.35
CA PRO A 150 5.16 19.56 4.77
C PRO A 150 6.30 18.56 5.01
N LEU A 151 7.50 18.89 4.54
CA LEU A 151 8.67 18.02 4.72
C LEU A 151 9.04 17.82 6.20
N ALA A 152 8.83 18.85 7.02
CA ALA A 152 9.09 18.80 8.46
C ALA A 152 8.29 17.68 9.15
N GLU A 153 7.03 17.47 8.77
CA GLU A 153 6.18 16.40 9.32
C GLU A 153 6.59 15.00 8.82
N LEU A 154 7.14 14.91 7.60
CA LEU A 154 7.58 13.65 7.01
C LEU A 154 8.84 13.11 7.68
N ASN A 155 9.67 13.98 8.26
CA ASN A 155 10.88 13.60 8.97
C ASN A 155 10.58 12.59 10.09
N GLU A 156 9.55 12.86 10.90
CA GLU A 156 9.14 11.98 12.00
C GLU A 156 8.63 10.62 11.54
N GLN A 157 8.13 10.52 10.30
CA GLN A 157 7.53 9.32 9.73
C GLN A 157 8.50 8.53 8.84
N THR A 158 9.72 9.02 8.67
CA THR A 158 10.73 8.44 7.77
C THR A 158 11.85 7.79 8.57
N ASP A 159 12.22 6.57 8.18
CA ASP A 159 13.47 5.94 8.56
C ASP A 159 14.50 6.30 7.49
N PHE A 160 15.44 7.19 7.83
CA PHE A 160 16.46 7.67 6.89
C PHE A 160 17.60 6.68 6.68
N GLU A 161 17.88 5.81 7.65
CA GLU A 161 18.93 4.81 7.55
C GLU A 161 18.56 3.79 6.47
N HIS A 162 17.32 3.28 6.55
CA HIS A 162 16.81 2.30 5.61
C HIS A 162 16.13 2.93 4.38
N ARG A 163 15.86 4.24 4.43
CA ARG A 163 15.18 5.04 3.39
C ARG A 163 13.77 4.51 3.08
N ILE A 164 12.99 4.26 4.13
CA ILE A 164 11.62 3.74 4.07
C ILE A 164 10.70 4.50 5.04
N PRO A 165 9.36 4.46 4.85
CA PRO A 165 8.45 4.96 5.88
C PRO A 165 8.44 4.03 7.09
N LYS A 166 8.26 4.60 8.30
CA LYS A 166 8.13 3.83 9.54
C LYS A 166 6.86 2.97 9.58
N THR A 167 5.81 3.39 8.87
CA THR A 167 4.54 2.65 8.76
C THR A 167 4.25 2.31 7.30
N SER A 168 3.96 1.03 7.05
CA SER A 168 3.76 0.49 5.71
C SER A 168 2.37 -0.13 5.57
N TRP A 169 1.50 0.50 4.77
CA TRP A 169 0.09 0.11 4.67
C TRP A 169 -0.13 -1.26 4.04
N TRP A 170 0.75 -1.70 3.14
CA TRP A 170 0.65 -2.97 2.42
C TRP A 170 0.91 -4.20 3.31
N LEU A 171 1.48 -4.02 4.51
CA LEU A 171 1.67 -5.12 5.46
C LEU A 171 0.34 -5.77 5.86
N LYS A 172 -0.74 -4.99 5.88
CA LYS A 172 -2.11 -5.48 6.13
C LYS A 172 -2.61 -6.45 5.06
N LEU A 173 -1.99 -6.48 3.87
CA LEU A 173 -2.35 -7.41 2.79
C LEU A 173 -1.61 -8.74 2.90
N ARG A 174 -0.57 -8.86 3.75
CA ARG A 174 0.23 -10.08 3.85
C ARG A 174 -0.54 -11.30 4.37
N PRO A 175 -1.45 -11.19 5.34
CA PRO A 175 -2.31 -12.31 5.72
C PRO A 175 -3.13 -12.84 4.53
N ILE A 176 -3.66 -11.96 3.68
CA ILE A 176 -4.42 -12.34 2.48
C ILE A 176 -3.54 -13.16 1.53
N MET A 177 -2.28 -12.75 1.32
CA MET A 177 -1.34 -13.52 0.49
C MET A 177 -1.13 -14.94 1.02
N LYS A 178 -0.98 -15.11 2.35
CA LYS A 178 -0.85 -16.45 2.97
C LYS A 178 -2.13 -17.29 2.81
N ILE A 179 -3.32 -16.68 2.96
CA ILE A 179 -4.62 -17.35 2.75
C ILE A 179 -4.74 -17.85 1.31
N LEU A 180 -4.44 -16.98 0.33
CA LEU A 180 -4.51 -17.32 -1.09
C LEU A 180 -3.49 -18.40 -1.47
N ALA A 181 -2.33 -18.42 -0.80
CA ALA A 181 -1.33 -19.46 -0.94
C ALA A 181 -1.68 -20.77 -0.19
N LYS A 182 -2.82 -20.83 0.51
CA LYS A 182 -3.34 -21.97 1.28
C LYS A 182 -2.46 -22.42 2.45
N TYR A 183 -1.75 -21.50 3.10
CA TYR A 183 -1.08 -21.84 4.36
C TYR A 183 -2.11 -22.20 5.43
N ASN A 184 -1.73 -23.09 6.34
CA ASN A 184 -2.54 -23.38 7.52
C ASN A 184 -2.30 -22.29 8.57
N ILE A 185 -3.14 -21.26 8.58
CA ILE A 185 -2.99 -20.09 9.45
C ILE A 185 -4.12 -20.09 10.47
N SER A 186 -3.80 -19.99 11.76
CA SER A 186 -4.76 -19.58 12.77
C SER A 186 -4.92 -18.06 12.69
N LEU A 187 -5.99 -17.60 12.04
CA LEU A 187 -6.35 -16.18 12.03
C LEU A 187 -7.19 -15.88 13.27
N ASP A 188 -6.71 -14.97 14.11
CA ASP A 188 -7.56 -14.35 15.12
C ASP A 188 -8.50 -13.37 14.40
N THR A 189 -9.76 -13.78 14.21
CA THR A 189 -10.80 -12.99 13.56
C THR A 189 -11.54 -12.05 14.53
N SER A 190 -10.96 -11.75 15.70
CA SER A 190 -11.61 -10.95 16.75
C SER A 190 -11.74 -9.46 16.44
N GLU A 191 -11.16 -8.94 15.34
CA GLU A 191 -11.47 -7.59 14.88
C GLU A 191 -12.86 -7.56 14.21
N HIS A 192 -13.87 -7.17 14.97
CA HIS A 192 -15.17 -6.77 14.44
C HIS A 192 -15.01 -5.62 13.45
N ALA A 193 -14.94 -5.94 12.16
CA ALA A 193 -15.12 -4.96 11.11
C ALA A 193 -16.53 -4.39 11.23
N HIS A 194 -16.66 -3.15 11.71
CA HIS A 194 -17.87 -2.36 11.50
C HIS A 194 -18.00 -2.10 9.99
N MET A 195 -18.59 -3.05 9.27
CA MET A 195 -19.03 -2.85 7.89
C MET A 195 -20.27 -1.95 7.93
N GLU A 196 -20.07 -0.64 7.85
CA GLU A 196 -21.16 0.24 7.45
C GLU A 196 -21.48 -0.02 5.98
N HIS A 197 -22.65 -0.61 5.72
CA HIS A 197 -23.18 -0.76 4.37
C HIS A 197 -23.35 0.62 3.71
N VAL A 198 -22.50 0.91 2.72
CA VAL A 198 -22.65 2.08 1.84
C VAL A 198 -23.77 1.82 0.84
N ILE A 199 -25.02 1.78 1.31
CA ILE A 199 -26.22 1.96 0.45
C ILE A 199 -27.22 2.84 1.22
N LYS A 200 -26.95 4.14 1.31
CA LYS A 200 -28.03 5.13 1.40
C LYS A 200 -28.33 5.61 -0.01
N LYS A 201 -29.28 4.94 -0.69
CA LYS A 201 -30.01 5.53 -1.81
C LYS A 201 -30.61 6.85 -1.31
N ARG A 202 -30.13 7.99 -1.80
CA ARG A 202 -30.84 9.27 -1.64
C ARG A 202 -32.15 9.14 -2.40
N VAL A 203 -33.23 8.80 -1.71
CA VAL A 203 -34.59 9.05 -2.19
C VAL A 203 -34.90 10.49 -1.80
N SER A 204 -35.00 11.36 -2.80
CA SER A 204 -35.51 12.72 -2.64
C SER A 204 -36.98 12.65 -2.25
N MET A 205 -37.30 13.05 -1.01
CA MET A 205 -38.68 13.30 -0.59
C MET A 205 -39.12 14.70 -1.08
N PRO A 206 -40.33 14.88 -1.63
CA PRO A 206 -40.85 16.20 -1.98
C PRO A 206 -41.13 17.04 -0.73
N ALA A 207 -40.92 18.35 -0.83
CA ALA A 207 -41.13 19.30 0.27
C ALA A 207 -42.58 19.33 0.76
N PRO A 208 -42.86 19.50 2.07
CA PRO A 208 -44.22 19.65 2.57
C PRO A 208 -44.75 21.06 2.25
N LEU A 209 -45.97 21.12 1.71
CA LEU A 209 -46.74 22.36 1.50
C LEU A 209 -47.03 23.07 2.83
N MET A 210 -46.69 24.35 2.91
CA MET A 210 -47.15 25.27 3.96
C MET A 210 -48.69 25.34 3.94
N LYS A 211 -49.34 24.87 5.01
CA LYS A 211 -50.74 25.22 5.30
C LYS A 211 -50.77 26.59 5.99
N LYS A 212 -51.39 27.56 5.32
CA LYS A 212 -51.86 28.81 5.93
C LYS A 212 -52.91 28.46 6.98
N HIS A 213 -52.70 28.83 8.23
CA HIS A 213 -53.78 28.93 9.22
C HIS A 213 -54.14 30.40 9.41
N LYS A 214 -55.45 30.65 9.28
CA LYS A 214 -56.14 31.92 9.45
C LYS A 214 -56.15 32.34 10.92
N GLU A 215 -56.24 33.64 11.09
CA GLU A 215 -56.56 34.37 12.32
C GLU A 215 -57.80 33.82 13.01
N GLU A 216 -57.75 33.76 14.34
CA GLU A 216 -58.91 33.98 15.22
C GLU A 216 -58.39 34.69 16.49
N VAL A 217 -59.18 35.68 16.88
CA VAL A 217 -58.99 36.70 17.92
C VAL A 217 -59.83 36.27 19.13
N GLU A 218 -59.32 36.45 20.35
CA GLU A 218 -60.02 36.76 21.62
C GLU A 218 -58.95 36.72 22.76
N GLU A 219 -58.65 37.80 23.50
CA GLU A 219 -59.37 38.31 24.71
C GLU A 219 -59.47 37.20 25.78
N GLU A 220 -58.98 37.27 27.04
CA GLU A 220 -58.94 38.26 28.13
C GLU A 220 -57.98 37.72 29.22
N GLU A 221 -57.15 38.55 29.87
CA GLU A 221 -57.23 39.07 31.25
C GLU A 221 -56.44 38.30 32.34
N GLU A 222 -55.75 39.12 33.15
CA GLU A 222 -55.03 38.95 34.44
C GLU A 222 -53.83 37.99 34.58
#